data_AF-A0A524PB16-F1
#
_entry.id   AF-A0A524PB16-F1
#
_cell.length_a   1.000
_cell.length_b   1.000
_cell.length_c   1.000
_cell.angle_alpha   90.00
_cell.angle_beta   90.00
_cell.angle_gamma   90.00
#
_symmetry.space_group_name_H-M   'P 1'
#
loop_
_entity.id
_entity.type
_entity.pdbx_description
1 polymer ?
#
loop_
_entity_poly.entity_id
_entity_poly.type
_entity_poly.pdbx_seq_one_letter_code
_entity_poly.pdbx_strand_id
1 'polypeptide(L)'
;MKERTIFTLVILTLVLLAIGYLVATSLDLSGMMPAQASANSVLVDELFGYLMGFAVVIFLLVEGALLYAVIRFRRHAGDESEGPAIHGNNTLEIVWTLIPAIIVVVISVYSYQVLKKIERPVQSPLIVRVIGQQFIWTFEYPESGISTTTLHLPVDR
;
A
#
# COMPACT_ATOMS: atom_id res chain seq x y z
N MET A 1 -28.29 20.03 -9.50
CA MET A 1 -26.91 20.53 -9.28
C MET A 1 -26.43 21.20 -10.56
N LYS A 2 -25.91 22.43 -10.51
CA LYS A 2 -25.38 23.11 -11.72
C LYS A 2 -24.20 22.33 -12.27
N GLU A 3 -24.10 22.17 -13.59
CA GLU A 3 -23.00 21.45 -14.25
C GLU A 3 -21.61 21.95 -13.82
N ARG A 4 -21.50 23.25 -13.50
CA ARG A 4 -20.29 23.87 -12.95
C ARG A 4 -19.83 23.23 -11.65
N THR A 5 -20.73 22.83 -10.75
CA THR A 5 -20.39 22.20 -9.47
C THR A 5 -19.88 20.77 -9.66
N ILE A 6 -20.46 20.03 -10.61
CA ILE A 6 -20.00 18.67 -10.96
C ILE A 6 -18.60 18.75 -11.58
N PHE A 7 -18.40 19.69 -12.50
CA PHE A 7 -17.11 19.91 -13.15
C PHE A 7 -16.01 20.29 -12.15
N THR A 8 -16.31 21.18 -11.18
CA THR A 8 -15.37 21.54 -10.11
C THR A 8 -15.01 20.34 -9.23
N LEU A 9 -15.97 19.50 -8.86
CA LEU A 9 -15.71 18.31 -8.04
C LEU A 9 -14.85 17.29 -8.79
N VAL A 10 -15.13 17.05 -10.08
CA VAL A 10 -14.31 16.15 -10.91
C VAL A 10 -12.88 16.66 -11.02
N ILE A 11 -12.68 17.96 -11.26
CA ILE A 11 -11.34 18.56 -11.30
C ILE A 11 -10.64 18.43 -9.95
N LEU A 12 -11.33 18.70 -8.83
CA LEU A 12 -10.75 18.59 -7.51
C LEU A 12 -10.30 17.15 -7.20
N THR A 13 -11.11 16.15 -7.58
CA THR A 13 -10.77 14.74 -7.43
C THR A 13 -9.57 14.37 -8.31
N LEU A 14 -9.54 14.81 -9.58
CA LEU A 14 -8.40 14.57 -10.46
C LEU A 14 -7.11 15.23 -9.96
N VAL A 15 -7.22 16.44 -9.38
CA VAL A 15 -6.10 17.16 -8.76
C VAL A 15 -5.64 16.43 -7.49
N LEU A 16 -6.54 15.92 -6.65
CA LEU A 16 -6.17 15.13 -5.46
C LEU A 16 -5.52 13.79 -5.83
N LEU A 17 -6.01 13.13 -6.89
CA LEU A 17 -5.38 11.92 -7.43
C LEU A 17 -3.98 12.22 -8.00
N ALA A 18 -3.83 13.34 -8.72
CA ALA A 18 -2.54 13.78 -9.27
C ALA A 18 -1.55 14.20 -8.17
N ILE A 19 -2.02 14.91 -7.13
CA ILE A 19 -1.22 15.26 -5.95
C ILE A 19 -0.83 14.00 -5.20
N GLY A 20 -1.74 13.06 -4.99
CA GLY A 20 -1.43 11.80 -4.33
C GLY A 20 -0.42 10.96 -5.13
N TYR A 21 -0.50 10.95 -6.46
CA TYR A 21 0.49 10.32 -7.33
C TYR A 21 1.86 11.01 -7.28
N LEU A 22 1.88 12.35 -7.30
CA LEU A 22 3.11 13.13 -7.15
C LEU A 22 3.73 12.92 -5.77
N VAL A 23 2.92 12.95 -4.70
CA VAL A 23 3.37 12.70 -3.33
C VAL A 23 3.91 11.28 -3.18
N ALA A 24 3.24 10.27 -3.74
CA ALA A 24 3.70 8.89 -3.71
C ALA A 24 5.04 8.69 -4.44
N THR A 25 5.32 9.48 -5.47
CA THR A 25 6.58 9.42 -6.23
C THR A 25 7.66 10.37 -5.69
N SER A 26 7.27 11.42 -4.96
CA SER A 26 8.19 12.41 -4.36
C SER A 26 8.54 12.13 -2.91
N LEU A 27 7.74 11.31 -2.20
CA LEU A 27 8.11 10.78 -0.90
C LEU A 27 9.22 9.77 -1.14
N ASP A 28 10.46 10.22 -0.93
CA ASP A 28 11.62 9.35 -0.90
C ASP A 28 11.56 8.44 0.34
N LEU A 29 10.74 7.39 0.24
CA LEU A 29 10.60 6.36 1.27
C LEU A 29 11.86 5.46 1.35
N SER A 30 12.89 5.68 0.52
CA SER A 30 14.11 4.87 0.51
C SER A 30 14.82 4.88 1.88
N GLY A 31 14.70 5.98 2.63
CA GLY A 31 15.22 6.08 4.01
C GLY A 31 14.35 5.40 5.08
N MET A 32 13.12 4.97 4.75
CA MET A 32 12.25 4.22 5.65
C MET A 32 12.42 2.71 5.51
N MET A 33 13.03 2.25 4.42
CA MET A 33 13.24 0.82 4.17
C MET A 33 14.53 0.35 4.86
N PRO A 34 14.53 -0.86 5.45
CA PRO A 34 15.75 -1.45 5.99
C PRO A 34 16.76 -1.72 4.87
N ALA A 35 18.03 -1.89 5.23
CA ALA A 35 19.04 -2.34 4.28
C ALA A 35 18.60 -3.66 3.62
N GLN A 36 18.74 -3.74 2.30
CA GLN A 36 18.36 -4.93 1.54
C GLN A 36 19.14 -6.16 2.03
N ALA A 37 18.42 -7.16 2.51
CA ALA A 37 19.01 -8.39 3.04
C ALA A 37 18.93 -9.58 2.06
N SER A 38 18.19 -9.46 0.95
CA SER A 38 18.04 -10.50 -0.07
C SER A 38 17.63 -9.91 -1.42
N ALA A 39 17.86 -10.63 -2.52
CA ALA A 39 17.37 -10.22 -3.84
C ALA A 39 15.83 -10.05 -3.89
N ASN A 40 15.12 -10.81 -3.06
CA ASN A 40 13.66 -10.72 -2.95
C ASN A 40 13.19 -9.43 -2.25
N SER A 41 14.04 -8.77 -1.45
CA SER A 41 13.68 -7.53 -0.76
C SER A 41 13.28 -6.42 -1.73
N VAL A 42 13.96 -6.30 -2.87
CA VAL A 42 13.62 -5.30 -3.91
C VAL A 42 12.16 -5.45 -4.38
N LEU A 43 11.71 -6.70 -4.62
CA LEU A 43 10.34 -6.95 -5.08
C LEU A 43 9.29 -6.61 -4.01
N VAL A 44 9.63 -6.88 -2.75
CA VAL A 44 8.76 -6.57 -1.60
C VAL A 44 8.71 -5.06 -1.36
N ASP A 45 9.86 -4.39 -1.46
CA ASP A 45 10.00 -2.96 -1.25
C ASP A 45 9.23 -2.17 -2.32
N GLU A 46 9.32 -2.58 -3.58
CA GLU A 46 8.53 -2.01 -4.67
C GLU A 46 7.02 -2.21 -4.44
N LEU A 47 6.60 -3.43 -4.08
CA LEU A 47 5.20 -3.73 -3.76
C LEU A 47 4.70 -2.84 -2.61
N PHE A 48 5.49 -2.71 -1.55
CA PHE A 48 5.17 -1.86 -0.42
C PHE A 48 5.03 -0.40 -0.85
N GLY A 49 5.93 0.12 -1.68
CA GLY A 49 5.85 1.48 -2.23
C GLY A 49 4.54 1.73 -2.98
N TYR A 50 4.09 0.79 -3.82
CA TYR A 50 2.80 0.91 -4.51
C TYR A 50 1.62 0.90 -3.54
N LEU A 51 1.60 -0.01 -2.56
CA LEU A 51 0.56 -0.08 -1.54
C LEU A 51 0.48 1.21 -0.73
N MET A 52 1.64 1.74 -0.33
CA MET A 52 1.75 3.00 0.39
C MET A 52 1.21 4.16 -0.45
N GLY A 53 1.56 4.22 -1.74
CA GLY A 53 1.03 5.23 -2.67
C GLY A 53 -0.50 5.22 -2.74
N PHE A 54 -1.11 4.04 -2.93
CA PHE A 54 -2.57 3.90 -2.90
C PHE A 54 -3.18 4.35 -1.56
N ALA A 55 -2.56 3.95 -0.44
CA ALA A 55 -3.03 4.30 0.89
C ALA A 55 -3.02 5.83 1.11
N VAL A 56 -1.93 6.52 0.75
CA VAL A 56 -1.81 7.98 0.89
C VAL A 56 -2.84 8.70 0.02
N VAL A 57 -3.03 8.28 -1.24
CA VAL A 57 -4.03 8.88 -2.14
C VAL A 57 -5.44 8.76 -1.56
N ILE A 58 -5.82 7.55 -1.12
CA ILE A 58 -7.16 7.30 -0.55
C ILE A 58 -7.32 8.08 0.76
N PHE A 59 -6.31 8.09 1.62
CA PHE A 59 -6.31 8.84 2.87
C PHE A 59 -6.55 10.34 2.62
N LEU A 60 -5.79 10.96 1.72
CA LEU A 60 -5.95 12.38 1.40
C LEU A 60 -7.32 12.70 0.79
N LEU A 61 -7.87 11.80 -0.03
CA LEU A 61 -9.20 11.97 -0.62
C LEU A 61 -10.29 11.92 0.45
N VAL A 62 -10.27 10.89 1.31
CA VAL A 62 -11.28 10.70 2.35
C VAL A 62 -11.18 11.79 3.41
N GLU A 63 -9.98 12.04 3.95
CA GLU A 63 -9.78 13.10 4.94
C GLU A 63 -10.04 14.48 4.35
N GLY A 64 -9.65 14.74 3.11
CA GLY A 64 -9.97 16.00 2.43
C GLY A 64 -11.48 16.21 2.31
N ALA A 65 -12.25 15.17 1.96
CA ALA A 65 -13.70 15.24 1.89
C ALA A 65 -14.34 15.46 3.27
N LEU A 66 -13.83 14.80 4.32
CA LEU A 66 -14.29 14.97 5.70
C LEU A 66 -13.99 16.38 6.23
N LEU A 67 -12.76 16.86 6.08
CA LEU A 67 -12.37 18.21 6.46
C LEU A 67 -13.18 19.26 5.71
N TYR A 68 -13.38 19.08 4.41
CA TYR A 68 -14.27 19.94 3.63
C TYR A 68 -15.69 19.93 4.21
N ALA A 69 -16.24 18.75 4.53
CA ALA A 69 -17.57 18.65 5.09
C ALA A 69 -17.70 19.35 6.45
N VAL A 70 -16.73 19.13 7.34
CA VAL A 70 -16.67 19.76 8.66
C VAL A 70 -16.59 21.28 8.55
N ILE A 71 -15.73 21.81 7.67
CA ILE A 71 -15.54 23.27 7.54
C ILE A 71 -16.75 23.91 6.84
N ARG A 72 -17.25 23.29 5.77
CA ARG A 72 -18.29 23.88 4.90
C ARG A 72 -19.69 23.77 5.48
N PHE A 73 -20.00 22.68 6.17
CA PHE A 73 -21.33 22.39 6.71
C PHE A 73 -21.40 22.54 8.25
N ARG A 74 -20.41 23.19 8.86
CA ARG A 74 -20.49 23.58 10.27
C ARG A 74 -21.69 24.49 10.50
N ARG A 75 -22.52 24.16 11.49
CA ARG A 75 -23.64 25.01 11.94
C ARG A 75 -23.11 26.32 12.55
N HIS A 76 -23.68 27.44 12.13
CA HIS A 76 -23.34 28.75 12.69
C HIS A 76 -24.11 29.01 13.99
N ALA A 77 -23.56 29.87 14.86
CA ALA A 77 -24.22 30.24 16.11
C ALA A 77 -25.57 30.92 15.82
N GLY A 78 -26.65 30.41 16.41
CA GLY A 78 -28.00 30.94 16.27
C GLY A 78 -28.79 30.45 15.04
N ASP A 79 -28.20 29.58 14.21
CA ASP A 79 -28.93 28.88 13.15
C ASP A 79 -29.69 27.69 13.77
N GLU A 80 -31.02 27.68 13.70
CA GLU A 80 -31.89 26.57 14.15
C GLU A 80 -32.52 25.81 12.97
N SER A 81 -32.10 26.08 11.74
CA SER A 81 -32.65 25.44 10.55
C SER A 81 -32.26 23.97 10.45
N GLU A 82 -33.18 23.16 9.95
CA GLU A 82 -32.89 21.77 9.59
C GLU A 82 -32.23 21.72 8.20
N GLY A 83 -31.26 20.82 8.05
CA GLY A 83 -30.65 20.53 6.75
C GLY A 83 -31.67 19.90 5.79
N PRO A 84 -31.43 19.97 4.46
CA PRO A 84 -32.30 19.32 3.48
C PRO A 84 -32.43 17.81 3.76
N ALA A 85 -33.65 17.26 3.64
CA ALA A 85 -33.92 15.83 3.79
C ALA A 85 -33.40 15.02 2.58
N ILE A 86 -32.10 14.75 2.56
CA ILE A 86 -31.44 13.95 1.52
C ILE A 86 -31.32 12.51 2.03
N HIS A 87 -31.86 11.54 1.29
CA HIS A 87 -31.90 10.14 1.73
C HIS A 87 -30.84 9.23 1.09
N GLY A 88 -30.20 9.65 0.00
CA GLY A 88 -29.13 8.86 -0.63
C GLY A 88 -28.96 9.15 -2.10
N ASN A 89 -28.05 8.40 -2.73
CA ASN A 89 -27.81 8.45 -4.17
C ASN A 89 -27.28 7.11 -4.65
N ASN A 90 -28.16 6.28 -5.23
CA ASN A 90 -27.81 4.93 -5.71
C ASN A 90 -26.62 4.93 -6.68
N THR A 91 -26.49 5.95 -7.54
CA THR A 91 -25.36 6.04 -8.47
C THR A 91 -24.05 6.27 -7.72
N LEU A 92 -24.06 7.15 -6.71
CA LEU A 92 -22.89 7.39 -5.86
C LEU A 92 -22.52 6.12 -5.08
N GLU A 93 -23.53 5.39 -4.59
CA GLU A 93 -23.35 4.15 -3.85
C GLU A 93 -22.69 3.04 -4.69
N ILE A 94 -23.11 2.90 -5.94
CA ILE A 94 -22.48 1.97 -6.87
C ILE A 94 -21.02 2.36 -7.13
N VAL A 95 -20.77 3.65 -7.40
CA VAL A 95 -19.43 4.16 -7.72
C VAL A 95 -18.46 3.97 -6.55
N TRP A 96 -18.86 4.35 -5.33
CA TRP A 96 -17.97 4.24 -4.16
C TRP A 96 -17.76 2.81 -3.69
N THR A 97 -18.56 1.84 -4.15
CA THR A 97 -18.41 0.43 -3.77
C THR A 97 -17.55 -0.28 -4.80
N LEU A 98 -17.77 0.04 -6.08
CA LEU A 98 -17.07 -0.59 -7.18
C LEU A 98 -15.61 -0.13 -7.28
N ILE A 99 -15.33 1.16 -7.02
CA ILE A 99 -13.96 1.68 -7.08
C ILE A 99 -13.03 0.97 -6.08
N PRO A 100 -13.34 0.89 -4.77
CA PRO A 100 -12.52 0.15 -3.82
C PRO A 100 -12.41 -1.34 -4.15
N ALA A 101 -13.50 -1.96 -4.60
CA ALA A 101 -13.49 -3.37 -4.98
C ALA A 101 -12.49 -3.64 -6.13
N ILE A 102 -12.49 -2.79 -7.16
CA ILE A 102 -11.53 -2.90 -8.28
C ILE A 102 -10.09 -2.68 -7.80
N ILE A 103 -9.85 -1.68 -6.96
CA ILE A 103 -8.51 -1.41 -6.41
C ILE A 103 -7.96 -2.64 -5.67
N VAL A 104 -8.77 -3.27 -4.83
CA VAL A 104 -8.39 -4.50 -4.09
C VAL A 104 -8.07 -5.64 -5.05
N VAL A 105 -8.86 -5.85 -6.10
CA VAL A 105 -8.60 -6.89 -7.11
C VAL A 105 -7.27 -6.65 -7.82
N VAL A 106 -7.00 -5.41 -8.25
CA VAL A 106 -5.74 -5.06 -8.93
C VAL A 106 -4.54 -5.30 -8.02
N ILE A 107 -4.60 -4.82 -6.78
CA ILE A 107 -3.55 -5.05 -5.78
C ILE A 107 -3.35 -6.55 -5.55
N SER A 108 -4.43 -7.32 -5.40
CA SER A 108 -4.33 -8.76 -5.15
C SER A 108 -3.63 -9.50 -6.29
N VAL A 109 -3.98 -9.17 -7.54
CA VAL A 109 -3.35 -9.77 -8.73
C VAL A 109 -1.87 -9.42 -8.79
N TYR A 110 -1.49 -8.18 -8.48
CA TYR A 110 -0.10 -7.76 -8.48
C TYR A 110 0.70 -8.43 -7.36
N SER A 111 0.18 -8.44 -6.12
CA SER A 111 0.79 -9.15 -4.98
C SER A 111 1.01 -10.63 -5.27
N TYR A 112 0.04 -11.29 -5.92
CA TYR A 112 0.18 -12.69 -6.32
C TYR A 112 1.30 -12.89 -7.36
N GLN A 113 1.48 -11.95 -8.29
CA GLN A 113 2.60 -12.01 -9.24
C GLN A 113 3.95 -11.85 -8.56
N VAL A 114 4.06 -10.97 -7.56
CA VAL A 114 5.26 -10.79 -6.73
C VAL A 114 5.55 -12.07 -5.95
N LEU A 115 4.55 -12.65 -5.30
CA LEU A 115 4.69 -13.93 -4.59
C LEU A 115 5.23 -15.03 -5.51
N LYS A 116 4.65 -15.17 -6.72
CA LYS A 116 5.13 -16.12 -7.72
C LYS A 116 6.55 -15.88 -8.20
N LYS A 117 7.10 -14.67 -8.08
CA LYS A 117 8.51 -14.39 -8.38
C LYS A 117 9.42 -14.84 -7.23
N ILE A 118 8.99 -14.60 -6.00
CA ILE A 118 9.71 -14.98 -4.77
C ILE A 118 9.78 -16.50 -4.61
N GLU A 119 8.67 -17.20 -4.90
CA GLU A 119 8.59 -18.67 -4.77
C GLU A 119 9.23 -19.43 -5.93
N ARG A 120 9.86 -18.74 -6.90
CA ARG A 120 10.50 -19.43 -8.01
C ARG A 120 11.62 -20.33 -7.50
N PRO A 121 11.64 -21.62 -7.88
CA PRO A 121 12.72 -22.50 -7.49
C PRO A 121 14.04 -21.99 -8.06
N VAL A 122 15.03 -21.86 -7.20
CA VAL A 122 16.39 -21.48 -7.57
C VAL A 122 17.08 -22.71 -8.19
N GLN A 123 17.83 -22.51 -9.28
CA GLN A 123 18.64 -23.58 -9.87
C GLN A 123 19.87 -23.82 -9.01
N SER A 124 20.13 -25.07 -8.62
CA SER A 124 21.26 -25.47 -7.76
C SER A 124 21.38 -24.66 -6.45
N PRO A 125 20.36 -24.74 -5.56
CA PRO A 125 20.38 -23.99 -4.31
C PRO A 125 21.46 -24.50 -3.35
N LEU A 126 22.11 -23.60 -2.61
CA LEU A 126 22.90 -23.96 -1.44
C LEU A 126 21.95 -24.36 -0.31
N ILE A 127 21.96 -25.63 0.09
CA ILE A 127 21.12 -26.11 1.19
C ILE A 127 21.80 -25.78 2.52
N VAL A 128 21.12 -24.95 3.33
CA VAL A 128 21.50 -24.68 4.73
C VAL A 128 20.36 -25.15 5.62
N ARG A 129 20.65 -26.05 6.56
CA ARG A 129 19.68 -26.47 7.57
C ARG A 129 19.79 -25.54 8.78
N VAL A 130 18.69 -24.89 9.11
CA VAL A 130 18.60 -23.95 10.22
C VAL A 130 17.88 -24.62 11.39
N ILE A 131 18.55 -24.71 12.54
CA ILE A 131 18.02 -25.30 13.76
C ILE A 131 17.89 -24.20 14.81
N GLY A 132 16.65 -23.91 15.23
CA GLY A 132 16.36 -23.01 16.34
C GLY A 132 16.34 -23.76 17.67
N GLN A 133 17.16 -23.34 18.63
CA GLN A 133 17.27 -23.92 19.97
C GLN A 133 17.16 -22.79 21.02
N GLN A 134 16.85 -23.11 22.27
CA GLN A 134 16.90 -22.10 23.34
C GLN A 134 18.36 -21.93 23.81
N PHE A 135 19.01 -20.77 23.71
CA PHE A 135 18.65 -19.50 23.05
C PHE A 135 19.58 -19.22 21.86
N ILE A 136 19.83 -20.25 21.04
CA ILE A 136 20.87 -20.27 20.00
C ILE A 136 20.32 -20.75 18.67
N TRP A 137 20.91 -20.24 17.59
CA TRP A 137 20.70 -20.72 16.23
C TRP A 137 21.92 -21.51 15.77
N THR A 138 21.66 -22.67 15.17
CA THR A 138 22.70 -23.52 14.59
C THR A 138 22.43 -23.69 13.09
N PHE A 139 23.46 -23.47 12.28
CA PHE A 139 23.42 -23.55 10.82
C PHE A 139 24.30 -24.71 10.36
N GLU A 140 23.69 -25.72 9.73
CA GLU A 140 24.40 -26.88 9.17
C GLU A 140 24.44 -26.79 7.64
N TYR A 141 25.61 -27.05 7.06
CA TYR A 141 25.83 -27.16 5.62
C TYR A 141 25.99 -28.65 5.27
N PRO A 142 24.93 -29.35 4.82
CA PRO A 142 24.94 -30.82 4.72
C PRO A 142 25.99 -31.34 3.72
N GLU A 143 26.26 -30.58 2.66
CA GLU A 143 27.23 -30.96 1.63
C GLU A 143 28.68 -30.92 2.14
N SER A 144 29.02 -30.00 3.06
CA SER A 144 30.36 -29.87 3.63
C SER A 144 30.51 -30.52 5.01
N GLY A 145 29.40 -30.85 5.66
CA GLY A 145 29.38 -31.40 7.03
C GLY A 145 29.73 -30.37 8.12
N ILE A 146 29.76 -29.07 7.78
CA ILE A 146 30.12 -28.00 8.72
C ILE A 146 28.88 -27.54 9.50
N SER A 147 29.04 -27.28 10.79
CA SER A 147 28.03 -26.66 11.65
C SER A 147 28.61 -25.45 12.38
N THR A 148 27.83 -24.37 12.48
CA THR A 148 28.26 -23.09 13.06
C THR A 148 27.07 -22.36 13.68
N THR A 149 27.36 -21.43 14.59
CA THR A 149 26.37 -20.54 15.23
C THR A 149 26.18 -19.24 14.45
N THR A 150 27.02 -18.97 13.46
CA THR A 150 26.97 -17.77 12.60
C THR A 150 26.73 -18.17 11.16
N LEU A 151 25.70 -17.60 10.53
CA LEU A 151 25.38 -17.85 9.13
C LEU A 151 26.37 -17.13 8.21
N HIS A 152 26.98 -17.87 7.28
CA HIS A 152 27.88 -17.33 6.26
C HIS A 152 27.34 -17.72 4.88
N LEU A 153 27.04 -16.72 4.06
CA LEU A 153 26.55 -16.93 2.70
C LEU A 153 27.51 -16.27 1.70
N PRO A 154 27.77 -16.91 0.55
CA PRO A 154 28.41 -16.22 -0.56
C PRO A 154 27.48 -15.14 -1.10
N VAL A 155 28.07 -14.00 -1.49
CA VAL A 155 27.33 -12.90 -2.12
C VAL A 155 26.89 -13.35 -3.53
N ASP A 156 25.69 -12.93 -3.95
CA ASP A 156 25.10 -13.19 -5.27
C ASP A 156 24.89 -14.67 -5.66
N ARG A 157 24.51 -15.51 -4.67
CA ARG A 157 24.15 -16.92 -4.87
C ARG A 157 22.73 -17.24 -4.42
#